data_AF-A0A6G1JLJ8-F1
#
_entry.id   AF-A0A6G1JLJ8-F1
#
_cell.length_a   1.000
_cell.length_b   1.000
_cell.length_c   1.000
_cell.angle_alpha   90.00
_cell.angle_beta   90.00
_cell.angle_gamma   90.00
#
_symmetry.space_group_name_H-M   'P 1'
#
loop_
_entity.id
_entity.type
_entity.pdbx_description
1 polymer ?
#
loop_
_entity_poly.entity_id
_entity_poly.type
_entity_poly.pdbx_seq_one_letter_code
_entity_poly.pdbx_strand_id
1 'polypeptide(L)'
;MEERRKKLRGKELLTAGLATVATIHAAHGVYTSMEASEKRRKLVAEGEMTPEEARKRKSKNMLQDAAAVGIAALGIKSAFSEWKEMNEQRHSVKELEQRRRKRRKQRERREKEARQNALVSQNGMANPYAYPVAANAYPTSYADANPYGAVPPPPIGAPPGARY
;
A
#
# COMPACT_ATOMS: atom_id res chain seq x y z
N MET A 1 -8.65 6.01 -2.96
CA MET A 1 -7.19 5.74 -3.04
C MET A 1 -6.54 5.80 -1.67
N GLU A 2 -6.92 6.76 -0.84
CA GLU A 2 -6.35 6.92 0.51
C GLU A 2 -6.63 5.72 1.44
N GLU A 3 -7.85 5.20 1.46
CA GLU A 3 -8.19 3.99 2.25
C GLU A 3 -7.38 2.76 1.84
N ARG A 4 -7.18 2.55 0.53
CA ARG A 4 -6.34 1.45 0.01
C ARG A 4 -4.89 1.60 0.48
N ARG A 5 -4.36 2.83 0.56
CA ARG A 5 -3.03 3.09 1.11
C ARG A 5 -2.93 2.81 2.60
N LYS A 6 -3.94 3.22 3.37
CA LYS A 6 -4.01 2.95 4.81
C LYS A 6 -4.04 1.44 5.08
N LYS A 7 -4.84 0.68 4.32
CA LYS A 7 -4.87 -0.79 4.39
C LYS A 7 -3.54 -1.44 4.03
N LEU A 8 -2.89 -1.00 2.95
CA LEU A 8 -1.56 -1.50 2.57
C LEU A 8 -0.50 -1.24 3.64
N ARG A 9 -0.46 -0.01 4.18
CA ARG A 9 0.46 0.33 5.28
C ARG A 9 0.19 -0.46 6.56
N GLY A 10 -1.08 -0.70 6.88
CA GLY A 10 -1.44 -1.55 8.03
C GLY A 10 -0.91 -2.97 7.87
N LYS A 11 -1.11 -3.58 6.70
CA LYS A 11 -0.56 -4.90 6.38
C LYS A 11 0.97 -4.91 6.48
N GLU A 12 1.65 -3.91 5.93
CA GLU A 12 3.12 -3.78 6.02
C GLU A 12 3.65 -3.84 7.44
N LEU A 13 3.07 -3.03 8.32
CA LEU A 13 3.54 -2.91 9.69
C LEU A 13 3.30 -4.22 10.45
N LEU A 14 2.17 -4.89 10.21
CA LEU A 14 1.89 -6.20 10.79
C LEU A 14 2.87 -7.25 10.27
N THR A 15 2.98 -7.41 8.95
CA THR A 15 3.86 -8.39 8.31
C THR A 15 5.33 -8.18 8.73
N ALA A 16 5.81 -6.93 8.70
CA ALA A 16 7.17 -6.59 9.13
C ALA A 16 7.38 -6.83 10.63
N GLY A 17 6.43 -6.42 11.47
CA GLY A 17 6.48 -6.61 12.92
C GLY A 17 6.54 -8.09 13.31
N LEU A 18 5.68 -8.90 12.69
CA LEU A 18 5.62 -10.35 12.93
C LEU A 18 6.92 -11.04 12.49
N ALA A 19 7.47 -10.64 11.33
CA ALA A 19 8.77 -11.13 10.86
C ALA A 19 9.90 -10.79 11.84
N THR A 20 9.96 -9.55 12.36
CA THR A 20 10.98 -9.17 13.35
C THR A 20 10.91 -9.99 14.62
N VAL A 21 9.72 -10.22 15.18
CA VAL A 21 9.55 -11.04 16.40
C VAL A 21 10.00 -12.48 16.13
N ALA A 22 9.62 -13.05 14.99
CA ALA A 22 10.04 -14.40 14.60
C ALA A 22 11.57 -14.52 14.49
N THR A 23 12.24 -13.52 13.89
CA THR A 23 13.70 -13.47 13.80
C THR A 23 14.36 -13.39 15.18
N ILE A 24 13.87 -12.53 16.06
CA ILE A 24 14.38 -12.40 17.44
C ILE A 24 14.19 -13.72 18.19
N HIS A 25 13.04 -14.39 18.02
CA HIS A 25 12.75 -15.66 18.67
C HIS A 25 13.72 -16.77 18.25
N ALA A 26 13.99 -16.87 16.94
CA ALA A 26 14.96 -17.83 16.42
C ALA A 26 16.39 -17.52 16.91
N ALA A 27 16.81 -16.26 16.86
CA ALA A 27 18.14 -15.86 17.29
C ALA A 27 18.36 -16.09 18.80
N HIS A 28 17.38 -15.74 19.62
CA HIS A 28 17.44 -15.92 21.06
C HIS A 28 17.50 -17.40 21.45
N GLY A 29 16.67 -18.25 20.82
CA GLY A 29 16.69 -19.70 21.07
C GLY A 29 18.07 -20.30 20.81
N VAL A 30 18.65 -20.04 19.63
CA VAL A 30 19.97 -20.52 19.24
C VAL A 30 21.05 -20.05 20.22
N TYR A 31 21.03 -18.77 20.60
CA TYR A 31 22.00 -18.21 21.53
C TYR A 31 21.93 -18.88 22.92
N THR A 32 20.74 -18.96 23.50
CA THR A 32 20.56 -19.60 24.83
C THR A 32 20.96 -21.07 24.83
N SER A 33 20.71 -21.79 23.75
CA SER A 33 21.14 -23.18 23.62
C SER A 33 22.64 -23.34 23.43
N MET A 34 23.30 -22.35 22.83
CA MET A 34 24.75 -22.27 22.74
C MET A 34 25.37 -22.12 24.14
N GLU A 35 24.89 -21.17 24.96
CA GLU A 35 25.33 -21.00 26.35
C GLU A 35 25.07 -22.26 27.20
N ALA A 36 23.89 -22.88 27.05
CA ALA A 36 23.56 -24.11 27.74
C ALA A 36 24.48 -25.27 27.35
N SER A 37 24.97 -25.29 26.10
CA SER A 37 25.93 -26.27 25.62
C SER A 37 27.30 -26.11 26.28
N GLU A 38 27.78 -24.87 26.40
CA GLU A 38 29.03 -24.58 27.10
C GLU A 38 28.97 -24.94 28.58
N LYS A 39 27.88 -24.57 29.26
CA LYS A 39 27.64 -24.92 30.68
C LYS A 39 27.62 -26.43 30.88
N ARG A 40 26.91 -27.18 30.02
CA ARG A 40 26.90 -28.66 30.08
C ARG A 40 28.30 -29.25 29.90
N ARG A 41 29.10 -28.72 28.97
CA ARG A 41 30.49 -29.18 28.76
C ARG A 41 31.34 -28.99 30.01
N LYS A 42 31.20 -27.86 30.71
CA LYS A 42 31.92 -27.59 31.96
C LYS A 42 31.49 -28.55 33.07
N LEU A 43 30.18 -28.70 33.30
CA LEU A 43 29.65 -29.61 34.34
C LEU A 43 30.08 -31.07 34.13
N VAL A 44 30.17 -31.53 32.88
CA VAL A 44 30.70 -32.87 32.57
C VAL A 44 32.20 -32.97 32.85
N ALA A 45 32.97 -31.91 32.58
CA ALA A 45 34.41 -31.89 32.84
C ALA A 45 34.73 -31.80 34.35
N GLU A 46 33.91 -31.08 35.11
CA GLU A 46 34.01 -30.93 36.58
C GLU A 46 33.47 -32.16 37.32
N GLY A 47 32.84 -33.11 36.61
CA GLY A 47 32.27 -34.33 37.19
C GLY A 47 30.92 -34.14 37.88
N GLU A 48 30.37 -32.92 37.88
CA GLU A 48 29.05 -32.59 38.45
C GLU A 48 27.88 -33.13 37.61
N MET A 49 28.12 -33.51 36.35
CA MET A 49 27.11 -34.07 35.45
C MET A 49 27.66 -35.28 34.69
N THR A 50 26.86 -36.35 34.59
CA THR A 50 27.25 -37.51 33.79
C THR A 50 27.14 -37.21 32.28
N PRO A 51 27.99 -37.84 31.44
CA PRO A 51 27.91 -37.67 29.99
C PRO A 51 26.54 -38.06 29.39
N GLU A 52 25.87 -39.05 29.98
CA GLU A 52 24.55 -39.49 29.54
C GLU A 52 23.47 -38.44 29.81
N GLU A 53 23.49 -37.82 30.99
CA GLU A 53 22.56 -36.77 31.33
C GLU A 53 22.77 -35.53 30.44
N ALA A 54 24.02 -35.18 30.15
CA ALA A 54 24.37 -34.11 29.23
C ALA A 54 23.82 -34.36 27.82
N ARG A 55 23.89 -35.60 27.31
CA ARG A 55 23.31 -36.00 26.02
C ARG A 55 21.80 -35.86 26.02
N LYS A 56 21.12 -36.31 27.08
CA LYS A 56 19.65 -36.18 27.20
C LYS A 56 19.21 -34.72 27.18
N ARG A 57 19.88 -33.85 27.93
CA ARG A 57 19.61 -32.40 27.94
C ARG A 57 19.92 -31.76 26.58
N LYS A 58 20.99 -32.16 25.91
CA LYS A 58 21.33 -31.68 24.55
C LYS A 58 20.22 -32.00 23.55
N SER A 59 19.77 -33.26 23.50
CA SER A 59 18.73 -33.66 22.56
C SER A 59 17.41 -32.91 22.78
N LYS A 60 17.04 -32.68 24.05
CA LYS A 60 15.85 -31.89 24.40
C LYS A 60 15.95 -30.44 23.89
N ASN A 61 17.08 -29.78 24.14
CA ASN A 61 17.29 -28.40 23.68
C ASN A 61 17.32 -28.30 22.16
N MET A 62 18.03 -29.22 21.48
CA MET A 62 18.07 -29.24 20.02
C MET A 62 16.68 -29.40 19.41
N LEU A 63 15.82 -30.23 20.00
CA LEU A 63 14.44 -30.39 19.53
C LEU A 63 13.64 -29.09 19.69
N GLN A 64 13.78 -28.42 20.84
CA GLN A 64 13.10 -27.14 21.11
C GLN A 64 13.58 -26.04 20.17
N ASP A 65 14.89 -25.93 19.95
CA ASP A 65 15.46 -24.95 19.02
C ASP A 65 15.02 -25.23 17.58
N ALA A 66 15.06 -26.49 17.15
CA ALA A 66 14.64 -26.86 15.80
C ALA A 66 13.16 -26.55 15.57
N ALA A 67 12.30 -26.79 16.57
CA ALA A 67 10.90 -26.43 16.51
C ALA A 67 10.71 -24.91 16.46
N ALA A 68 11.39 -24.15 17.33
CA ALA A 68 11.33 -22.70 17.36
C ALA A 68 11.80 -22.06 16.05
N VAL A 69 12.94 -22.51 15.52
CA VAL A 69 13.48 -22.07 14.22
C VAL A 69 12.55 -22.47 13.08
N GLY A 70 11.96 -23.67 13.11
CA GLY A 70 10.99 -24.12 12.12
C GLY A 70 9.76 -23.23 12.05
N ILE A 71 9.17 -22.89 13.21
CA ILE A 71 8.02 -21.98 13.29
C ILE A 71 8.41 -20.57 12.82
N ALA A 72 9.57 -20.06 13.26
CA ALA A 72 10.05 -18.76 12.83
C ALA A 72 10.30 -18.70 11.32
N ALA A 73 10.90 -19.75 10.74
CA ALA A 73 11.13 -19.84 9.30
C ALA A 73 9.82 -19.83 8.51
N LEU A 74 8.78 -20.52 8.99
CA LEU A 74 7.44 -20.47 8.39
C LEU A 74 6.83 -19.06 8.49
N GLY A 75 6.94 -18.40 9.64
CA GLY A 75 6.47 -17.02 9.83
C GLY A 75 7.17 -16.03 8.89
N ILE A 76 8.50 -16.11 8.81
CA ILE A 76 9.32 -15.27 7.93
C ILE A 76 9.01 -15.56 6.46
N LYS A 77 8.84 -16.84 6.07
CA LYS A 77 8.50 -17.23 4.70
C LYS A 77 7.15 -16.64 4.27
N SER A 78 6.13 -16.77 5.11
CA SER A 78 4.81 -16.20 4.85
C SER A 78 4.87 -14.68 4.72
N ALA A 79 5.58 -14.02 5.65
CA ALA A 79 5.78 -12.58 5.62
C ALA A 79 6.52 -12.11 4.35
N PHE A 80 7.51 -12.87 3.89
CA PHE A 80 8.25 -12.56 2.67
C PHE A 80 7.37 -12.65 1.42
N SER A 81 6.51 -13.67 1.32
CA SER A 81 5.55 -13.76 0.20
C SER A 81 4.55 -12.61 0.18
N GLU A 82 3.97 -12.26 1.32
CA GLU A 82 3.05 -11.13 1.44
C GLU A 82 3.72 -9.80 1.08
N TRP A 83 4.96 -9.62 1.53
CA TRP A 83 5.72 -8.41 1.25
C TRP A 83 5.98 -8.23 -0.25
N LYS A 84 6.26 -9.33 -0.97
CA LYS A 84 6.45 -9.31 -2.43
C LYS A 84 5.18 -8.88 -3.17
N GLU A 85 4.04 -9.50 -2.86
CA GLU A 85 2.74 -9.16 -3.47
C GLU A 85 2.40 -7.68 -3.24
N MET A 86 2.62 -7.22 -2.02
CA MET A 86 2.33 -5.85 -1.63
C MET A 86 3.28 -4.83 -2.30
N ASN A 87 4.53 -5.21 -2.60
CA ASN A 87 5.43 -4.39 -3.39
C ASN A 87 4.92 -4.20 -4.83
N GLU A 88 4.39 -5.26 -5.45
CA GLU A 88 3.74 -5.18 -6.77
C GLU A 88 2.49 -4.28 -6.72
N GLN A 89 1.68 -4.39 -5.65
CA GLN A 89 0.53 -3.50 -5.44
C GLN A 89 0.94 -2.05 -5.24
N ARG A 90 2.06 -1.77 -4.57
CA ARG A 90 2.62 -0.40 -4.47
C ARG A 90 2.99 0.17 -5.82
N HIS A 91 3.63 -0.63 -6.68
CA HIS A 91 3.99 -0.20 -8.05
C HIS A 91 2.75 0.20 -8.85
N SER A 92 1.72 -0.64 -8.87
CA SER A 92 0.48 -0.33 -9.61
C SER A 92 -0.24 0.91 -9.08
N VAL A 93 -0.31 1.10 -7.75
CA VAL A 93 -0.90 2.31 -7.13
C VAL A 93 -0.09 3.57 -7.49
N LYS A 94 1.25 3.46 -7.50
CA LYS A 94 2.14 4.58 -7.84
C LYS A 94 2.01 4.98 -9.31
N GLU A 95 1.96 4.02 -10.23
CA GLU A 95 1.72 4.30 -11.64
C GLU A 95 0.37 4.97 -11.88
N LEU A 96 -0.68 4.48 -11.23
CA LEU A 96 -2.03 5.02 -11.39
C LEU A 96 -2.13 6.45 -10.85
N GLU A 97 -1.45 6.75 -9.73
CA GLU A 97 -1.33 8.11 -9.21
C GLU A 97 -0.50 9.00 -10.15
N GLN A 98 0.62 8.53 -10.69
CA GLN A 98 1.42 9.29 -11.65
C GLN A 98 0.62 9.63 -12.91
N ARG A 99 -0.13 8.68 -13.46
CA ARG A 99 -1.03 8.90 -14.60
C ARG A 99 -2.10 9.95 -14.27
N ARG A 100 -2.74 9.86 -13.10
CA ARG A 100 -3.72 10.86 -12.64
C ARG A 100 -3.10 12.24 -12.45
N ARG A 101 -1.91 12.32 -11.84
CA ARG A 101 -1.17 13.58 -11.63
C ARG A 101 -0.77 14.22 -12.97
N LYS A 102 -0.32 13.44 -13.94
CA LYS A 102 -0.01 13.92 -15.30
C LYS A 102 -1.26 14.47 -15.99
N ARG A 103 -2.39 13.74 -15.94
CA ARG A 103 -3.67 14.21 -16.50
C ARG A 103 -4.17 15.50 -15.84
N ARG A 104 -4.06 15.61 -14.52
CA ARG A 104 -4.43 16.82 -13.78
C ARG A 104 -3.56 18.02 -14.19
N LYS A 105 -2.24 17.84 -14.25
CA LYS A 105 -1.31 18.89 -14.72
C LYS A 105 -1.59 19.33 -16.16
N GLN A 106 -1.92 18.39 -17.06
CA GLN A 106 -2.29 18.72 -18.44
C GLN A 106 -3.59 19.53 -18.51
N ARG A 107 -4.60 19.19 -17.71
CA ARG A 107 -5.85 19.97 -17.61
C ARG A 107 -5.59 21.38 -17.07
N GLU A 108 -4.83 21.50 -15.97
CA GLU A 108 -4.47 22.81 -15.39
C GLU A 108 -3.65 23.67 -16.36
N ARG A 109 -2.76 23.07 -17.17
CA ARG A 109 -2.03 23.79 -18.23
C ARG A 109 -2.96 24.29 -19.32
N ARG A 110 -3.82 23.42 -19.87
CA ARG A 110 -4.81 23.80 -20.89
C ARG A 110 -5.76 24.89 -20.40
N GLU A 111 -6.21 24.82 -19.15
CA GLU A 111 -7.08 25.84 -18.57
C GLU A 111 -6.37 27.17 -18.39
N LYS A 112 -5.09 27.16 -17.94
CA LYS A 112 -4.28 28.38 -17.87
C LYS A 112 -4.02 29.00 -19.24
N GLU A 113 -3.69 28.18 -20.25
CA GLU A 113 -3.52 28.63 -21.64
C GLU A 113 -4.83 29.18 -22.21
N ALA A 114 -5.96 28.53 -21.98
CA ALA A 114 -7.28 29.02 -22.40
C ALA A 114 -7.64 30.35 -21.71
N ARG A 115 -7.39 30.49 -20.39
CA ARG A 115 -7.59 31.75 -19.67
C ARG A 115 -6.69 32.87 -20.18
N GLN A 116 -5.42 32.58 -20.46
CA GLN A 116 -4.48 33.56 -21.04
C GLN A 116 -4.92 33.98 -22.45
N ASN A 117 -5.29 33.04 -23.31
CA ASN A 117 -5.80 33.34 -24.65
C ASN A 117 -7.13 34.12 -24.61
N ALA A 118 -8.02 33.81 -23.66
CA ALA A 118 -9.27 34.55 -23.48
C ALA A 118 -9.02 36.00 -23.00
N LEU A 119 -8.05 36.21 -22.10
CA LEU A 119 -7.63 37.55 -21.65
C LEU A 119 -6.96 38.36 -22.78
N VAL A 120 -6.12 37.72 -23.60
CA VAL A 120 -5.52 38.35 -24.80
C VAL A 120 -6.61 38.70 -25.83
N SER A 121 -7.62 37.84 -26.00
CA SER A 121 -8.75 38.11 -26.89
C SER A 121 -9.70 39.20 -26.38
N GLN A 122 -9.80 39.41 -25.06
CA GLN A 122 -10.60 40.49 -24.47
C GLN A 122 -9.89 41.85 -24.54
N ASN A 123 -8.56 41.87 -24.63
CA ASN A 123 -7.74 43.09 -24.69
C ASN A 123 -7.45 43.61 -26.11
N GLY A 124 -8.18 43.15 -27.14
CA GLY A 124 -8.31 43.89 -28.40
C GLY A 124 -7.11 43.90 -29.36
N MET A 125 -6.27 42.86 -29.36
CA MET A 125 -5.27 42.68 -30.42
C MET A 125 -5.54 41.37 -31.16
N ALA A 126 -6.24 41.48 -32.29
CA ALA A 126 -6.40 40.40 -33.24
C ALA A 126 -5.02 39.90 -33.68
N ASN A 127 -4.71 38.64 -33.42
CA ASN A 127 -3.46 38.01 -33.83
C ASN A 127 -3.38 37.98 -35.37
N PRO A 128 -2.45 38.70 -36.03
CA PRO A 128 -2.39 38.76 -37.49
C PRO A 128 -1.90 37.46 -38.16
N TYR A 129 -1.48 36.47 -37.36
CA TYR A 129 -1.10 35.12 -37.80
C TYR A 129 -2.15 34.04 -37.48
N ALA A 130 -3.36 34.43 -37.06
CA ALA A 130 -4.45 33.49 -36.91
C ALA A 130 -4.89 32.99 -38.30
N TYR A 131 -4.48 31.77 -38.65
CA TYR A 131 -5.03 31.05 -39.79
C TYR A 131 -6.56 31.04 -39.69
N PRO A 132 -7.30 31.32 -40.78
CA PRO A 132 -8.75 31.30 -40.75
C PRO A 132 -9.21 29.85 -40.55
N VAL A 133 -9.47 29.46 -39.31
CA VAL A 133 -10.35 28.32 -39.05
C VAL A 133 -11.71 28.77 -39.52
N ALA A 134 -12.15 28.22 -40.65
CA ALA A 134 -13.50 28.39 -41.16
C ALA A 134 -14.48 28.26 -39.99
N ALA A 135 -15.34 29.26 -39.83
CA ALA A 135 -16.43 29.21 -38.87
C ALA A 135 -17.31 28.01 -39.24
N ASN A 136 -17.02 26.87 -38.63
CA ASN A 136 -17.82 25.67 -38.77
C ASN A 136 -19.20 26.00 -38.20
N ALA A 137 -20.19 26.09 -39.08
CA ALA A 137 -21.60 26.33 -38.79
C ALA A 137 -22.28 25.11 -38.13
N TYR A 138 -21.55 24.39 -37.27
CA TYR A 138 -22.08 23.28 -36.50
C TYR A 138 -22.41 23.78 -35.10
N PRO A 139 -23.66 23.60 -34.62
CA PRO A 139 -24.04 24.06 -33.29
C PRO A 139 -23.19 23.32 -32.23
N THR A 140 -22.56 24.08 -31.33
CA THR A 140 -21.79 23.56 -30.20
C THR A 140 -22.70 23.12 -29.04
N SER A 141 -23.88 22.59 -29.35
CA SER A 141 -24.74 21.91 -28.39
C SER A 141 -24.48 20.43 -28.52
N TYR A 142 -23.91 19.83 -27.48
CA TYR A 142 -23.96 18.37 -27.35
C TYR A 142 -25.44 18.01 -27.29
N ALA A 143 -25.97 17.41 -28.36
CA ALA A 143 -27.27 16.76 -28.29
C ALA A 143 -27.08 15.57 -27.36
N ASP A 144 -27.35 15.78 -26.06
CA ASP A 144 -27.43 14.71 -25.09
C ASP A 144 -28.61 13.83 -25.53
N ALA A 145 -28.31 12.76 -26.26
CA ALA A 145 -29.28 11.75 -26.71
C ALA A 145 -29.77 10.88 -25.54
N ASN A 146 -29.85 11.47 -24.35
CA ASN A 146 -30.31 10.82 -23.15
C ASN A 146 -31.84 10.91 -23.15
N PRO A 147 -32.57 9.79 -23.33
CA PRO A 147 -34.03 9.77 -23.39
C PRO A 147 -34.70 10.20 -22.08
N TYR A 148 -33.91 10.42 -21.02
CA TYR A 148 -34.34 10.93 -19.71
C TYR A 148 -33.94 12.39 -19.45
N GLY A 149 -33.37 13.11 -20.43
CA GLY A 149 -33.01 14.53 -20.26
C GLY A 149 -34.21 15.49 -20.20
N ALA A 150 -35.38 15.05 -20.67
CA ALA A 150 -36.60 15.87 -20.77
C ALA A 150 -37.64 15.60 -19.67
N VAL A 151 -37.35 14.73 -18.69
CA VAL A 151 -38.27 14.55 -17.55
C VAL A 151 -38.01 15.65 -16.51
N PRO A 152 -39.04 16.45 -16.15
CA PRO A 152 -38.90 17.41 -15.07
C PRO A 152 -38.53 16.65 -13.78
N PRO A 153 -37.68 17.22 -12.91
CA PRO A 153 -37.36 16.59 -11.64
C PRO A 153 -38.65 16.32 -10.86
N PRO A 154 -38.78 15.16 -10.19
CA PRO A 154 -39.98 14.84 -9.42
C PRO A 154 -40.19 15.93 -8.35
N PRO A 155 -41.46 16.28 -8.05
CA PRO A 155 -41.75 17.29 -7.05
C PRO A 155 -41.13 16.88 -5.71
N ILE A 156 -40.35 17.79 -5.13
CA ILE A 156 -39.79 17.62 -3.79
C ILE A 156 -41.00 17.53 -2.83
N GLY A 157 -41.22 16.35 -2.26
CA GLY A 157 -42.25 16.14 -1.25
C GLY A 157 -42.06 17.08 -0.07
N ALA A 158 -43.18 17.48 0.55
CA ALA A 158 -43.20 18.45 1.63
C ALA A 158 -42.18 18.11 2.73
N PRO A 159 -41.47 19.11 3.30
CA PRO A 159 -40.53 18.88 4.38
C PRO A 159 -41.24 18.20 5.55
N PRO A 160 -40.62 17.21 6.22
CA PRO A 160 -41.23 16.55 7.36
C PRO A 160 -41.54 17.61 8.43
N GLY A 161 -42.80 17.67 8.84
CA GLY A 161 -43.26 18.60 9.86
C GLY A 161 -42.41 18.48 11.11
N ALA A 162 -41.94 19.63 11.61
CA ALA A 162 -41.24 19.72 12.88
C ALA A 162 -42.17 19.18 13.98
N ARG A 163 -41.81 18.03 14.55
CA ARG A 163 -42.41 17.55 15.79
C ARG A 163 -41.80 18.36 16.93
N TYR A 164 -42.62 19.20 17.57
CA TYR A 164 -42.44 19.59 18.96
C TYR A 164 -43.04 18.51 19.86
#